data_AF-A0A3D2BQL0-F1
#
_entry.id   AF-A0A3D2BQL0-F1
#
_cell.length_a   1.000
_cell.length_b   1.000
_cell.length_c   1.000
_cell.angle_alpha   90.00
_cell.angle_beta   90.00
_cell.angle_gamma   90.00
#
_symmetry.space_group_name_H-M   'P 1'
#
loop_
_entity.id
_entity.type
_entity.pdbx_description
1 polymer ?
#
loop_
_entity_poly.entity_id
_entity_poly.type
_entity_poly.pdbx_seq_one_letter_code
_entity_poly.pdbx_strand_id
1 'polypeptide(L)'
;MHSVAEITPPKAKHAILKDVFGFDAFRPGQEQAVDALLAGQNVLAVMPTGSGKSLCFQIPALVSGGLTVVVSPLVALMEDQVAALKLAGVAADAINSSRPREENVTAWRRA
;
A
#
# COMPACT_ATOMS: atom_id res chain seq x y z
N MET A 1 -26.21 -13.71 -14.57
CA MET A 1 -25.61 -14.27 -13.35
C MET A 1 -24.10 -14.14 -13.50
N HIS A 2 -23.57 -12.92 -13.34
CA HIS A 2 -22.13 -12.66 -13.38
C HIS A 2 -21.66 -12.58 -11.93
N SER A 3 -20.68 -13.44 -11.60
CA SER A 3 -20.06 -13.56 -10.29
C SER A 3 -19.51 -12.19 -9.86
N VAL A 4 -20.11 -11.61 -8.83
CA VAL A 4 -19.52 -10.50 -8.09
C VAL A 4 -18.25 -11.08 -7.47
N ALA A 5 -17.08 -10.54 -7.83
CA ALA A 5 -15.83 -10.87 -7.17
C ALA A 5 -16.05 -10.71 -5.66
N GLU A 6 -15.75 -11.75 -4.88
CA GLU A 6 -15.86 -11.71 -3.42
C GLU A 6 -15.07 -10.51 -2.91
N ILE A 7 -15.78 -9.44 -2.55
CA ILE A 7 -15.21 -8.33 -1.80
C ILE A 7 -14.88 -8.93 -0.44
N THR A 8 -13.61 -9.27 -0.25
CA THR A 8 -13.09 -9.75 1.03
C THR A 8 -13.52 -8.72 2.09
N PRO A 9 -14.17 -9.13 3.19
CA PRO A 9 -14.62 -8.19 4.21
C PRO A 9 -13.43 -7.35 4.68
N PRO A 10 -13.62 -6.06 5.03
CA PRO A 10 -12.53 -5.20 5.42
C PRO A 10 -11.78 -5.85 6.58
N LYS A 11 -10.57 -6.32 6.31
CA LYS A 11 -9.68 -6.82 7.36
C LYS A 11 -9.39 -5.63 8.26
N ALA A 12 -9.64 -5.77 9.56
CA ALA A 12 -9.30 -4.72 10.52
C ALA A 12 -7.81 -4.34 10.35
N LYS A 13 -7.48 -3.05 10.37
CA LYS A 13 -6.10 -2.53 10.17
C LYS A 13 -5.01 -3.32 10.94
N HIS A 14 -5.34 -3.82 12.13
CA HIS A 14 -4.48 -4.67 12.97
C HIS A 14 -4.23 -6.07 12.38
N ALA A 15 -5.26 -6.69 11.78
CA ALA A 15 -5.10 -7.97 11.10
C ALA A 15 -4.18 -7.83 9.88
N ILE A 16 -4.32 -6.77 9.08
CA ILE A 16 -3.39 -6.50 7.98
C ILE A 16 -1.96 -6.25 8.50
N LEU A 17 -1.82 -5.44 9.54
CA LEU A 17 -0.52 -5.18 10.17
C LEU A 17 0.18 -6.48 10.59
N LYS A 18 -0.57 -7.44 11.17
CA LYS A 18 -0.03 -8.72 11.60
C LYS A 18 0.18 -9.70 10.46
N ASP A 19 -0.84 -9.95 9.64
CA ASP A 19 -0.87 -11.01 8.65
C ASP A 19 0.02 -10.70 7.43
N VAL A 20 0.08 -9.43 7.02
CA VAL A 20 0.81 -9.00 5.81
C VAL A 20 2.20 -8.49 6.18
N PHE A 21 2.31 -7.71 7.26
CA PHE A 21 3.55 -7.02 7.63
C PHE A 21 4.27 -7.65 8.83
N GLY A 22 3.67 -8.62 9.51
CA GLY A 22 4.30 -9.37 10.60
C GLY A 22 4.44 -8.61 11.92
N PHE A 23 3.83 -7.43 12.07
CA PHE A 23 3.99 -6.60 13.27
C PHE A 23 2.81 -6.79 14.24
N ASP A 24 3.11 -6.86 15.54
CA ASP A 24 2.10 -7.03 16.59
C ASP A 24 1.36 -5.73 16.95
N ALA A 25 2.02 -4.58 16.76
CA ALA A 25 1.48 -3.28 17.15
C ALA A 25 2.04 -2.16 16.27
N PHE A 26 1.25 -1.09 16.13
CA PHE A 26 1.69 0.14 15.51
C PHE A 26 2.77 0.82 16.35
N ARG A 27 3.73 1.45 15.67
CA ARG A 27 4.67 2.38 16.30
C ARG A 27 3.98 3.72 16.57
N PRO A 28 4.51 4.56 17.48
CA PRO A 28 3.93 5.86 17.78
C PRO A 28 3.66 6.70 16.53
N GLY A 29 2.45 7.25 16.44
CA GLY A 29 1.98 8.10 15.34
C GLY A 29 1.50 7.35 14.08
N GLN A 30 1.85 6.07 13.88
CA GLN A 30 1.39 5.32 12.71
C GLN A 30 -0.13 5.11 12.73
N GLU A 31 -0.66 4.64 13.85
CA GLU A 31 -2.09 4.30 13.97
C GLU A 31 -2.98 5.52 13.76
N GLN A 32 -2.60 6.67 14.31
CA GLN A 32 -3.31 7.93 14.12
C GLN A 32 -3.34 8.36 12.64
N ALA A 33 -2.22 8.21 11.92
CA ALA A 33 -2.18 8.51 10.49
C ALA A 33 -3.07 7.55 9.67
N VAL A 34 -3.04 6.25 10.01
CA VAL A 34 -3.90 5.24 9.38
C VAL A 34 -5.37 5.53 9.62
N ASP A 35 -5.76 5.85 10.85
CA ASP A 35 -7.15 6.14 11.21
C ASP A 35 -7.70 7.37 10.49
N ALA A 36 -6.90 8.45 10.43
CA ALA A 36 -7.29 9.64 9.70
C ALA A 36 -7.49 9.36 8.19
N LEU A 37 -6.59 8.58 7.58
CA LEU A 37 -6.72 8.17 6.17
C LEU A 37 -7.94 7.27 5.94
N LEU A 38 -8.21 6.32 6.83
CA LEU A 38 -9.40 5.45 6.76
C LEU A 38 -10.71 6.22 6.96
N ALA A 39 -10.67 7.33 7.70
CA ALA A 39 -11.79 8.27 7.85
C ALA A 39 -11.94 9.22 6.63
N GLY A 40 -11.13 9.05 5.58
CA GLY A 40 -11.17 9.88 4.38
C GLY A 40 -10.58 11.28 4.56
N GLN A 41 -9.74 11.47 5.58
CA GLN A 41 -9.10 12.76 5.86
C GLN A 41 -7.74 12.87 5.15
N ASN A 42 -7.33 14.10 4.86
CA ASN A 42 -5.99 14.40 4.37
C ASN A 42 -4.98 14.43 5.51
N VAL A 43 -3.82 13.79 5.33
CA VAL A 43 -2.79 13.67 6.37
C VAL A 43 -1.44 14.15 5.86
N LEU A 44 -0.76 14.99 6.66
CA LEU A 44 0.67 15.27 6.52
C LEU A 44 1.42 14.55 7.65
N ALA A 45 2.08 13.44 7.32
CA ALA A 45 2.87 12.68 8.28
C ALA A 45 4.36 13.07 8.21
N VAL A 46 4.85 13.74 9.26
CA VAL A 46 6.29 14.04 9.43
C VAL A 46 6.88 13.02 10.38
N MET A 47 7.62 12.06 9.83
CA MET A 47 8.15 10.93 10.59
C MET A 47 9.63 10.68 10.22
N PRO A 48 10.49 10.30 11.19
CA PRO A 48 11.90 10.04 10.91
C PRO A 48 12.07 8.82 9.99
N THR A 49 13.23 8.71 9.33
CA THR A 49 13.59 7.50 8.58
C THR A 49 13.55 6.27 9.49
N GLY A 50 13.16 5.11 8.95
CA GLY A 50 13.03 3.87 9.72
C GLY A 50 11.78 3.80 10.61
N SER A 51 10.99 4.87 10.74
CA SER A 51 9.73 4.88 11.51
C SER A 51 8.63 3.98 10.95
N GLY A 52 8.80 3.43 9.74
CA GLY A 52 7.78 2.63 9.08
C GLY A 52 6.65 3.46 8.44
N LYS A 53 6.92 4.71 8.06
CA LYS A 53 5.94 5.62 7.43
C LYS A 53 5.19 5.04 6.21
N SER A 54 5.74 4.03 5.54
CA SER A 54 5.06 3.35 4.43
C SER A 54 3.81 2.61 4.86
N LEU A 55 3.82 2.02 6.06
CA LEU A 55 2.65 1.35 6.63
C LEU A 55 1.45 2.29 6.75
N CYS A 56 1.72 3.58 6.98
CA CYS A 56 0.67 4.59 7.12
C CYS A 56 -0.20 4.74 5.87
N PHE A 57 0.32 4.48 4.66
CA PHE A 57 -0.48 4.51 3.43
C PHE A 57 -0.77 3.11 2.86
N GLN A 58 0.10 2.12 3.12
CA GLN A 58 -0.10 0.75 2.63
C GLN A 58 -1.25 0.04 3.34
N ILE A 59 -1.41 0.23 4.65
CA ILE A 59 -2.51 -0.40 5.39
C ILE A 59 -3.86 0.14 4.93
N PRO A 60 -4.09 1.46 4.85
CA PRO A 60 -5.34 2.00 4.28
C PRO A 60 -5.62 1.50 2.85
N ALA A 61 -4.58 1.39 2.01
CA ALA A 61 -4.73 0.85 0.65
C ALA A 61 -5.31 -0.57 0.64
N LEU A 62 -4.90 -1.41 1.59
CA LEU A 62 -5.37 -2.78 1.73
C LEU A 62 -6.73 -2.90 2.43
N VAL A 63 -7.06 -1.97 3.32
CA VAL A 63 -8.35 -1.95 4.04
C VAL A 63 -9.48 -1.43 3.13
N SER A 64 -9.25 -0.29 2.47
CA SER A 64 -10.29 0.43 1.72
C SER A 64 -10.66 -0.27 0.41
N GLY A 65 -9.77 -1.12 -0.11
CA GLY A 65 -9.91 -1.69 -1.44
C GLY A 65 -9.76 -0.64 -2.55
N GLY A 66 -9.67 -1.10 -3.80
CA GLY A 66 -9.44 -0.26 -4.96
C GLY A 66 -7.95 0.08 -5.20
N LEU A 67 -7.72 1.07 -6.06
CA LEU A 67 -6.37 1.47 -6.49
C LEU A 67 -5.82 2.58 -5.58
N THR A 68 -4.65 2.34 -5.00
CA THR A 68 -3.85 3.39 -4.34
C THR A 68 -2.65 3.76 -5.20
N VAL A 69 -2.47 5.06 -5.46
CA VAL A 69 -1.33 5.59 -6.20
C VAL A 69 -0.31 6.17 -5.22
N VAL A 70 0.91 5.63 -5.26
CA VAL A 70 2.04 6.12 -4.45
C VAL A 70 3.04 6.79 -5.38
N VAL A 71 3.28 8.09 -5.17
CA VAL A 71 4.29 8.85 -5.92
C VAL A 71 5.58 8.84 -5.12
N SER A 72 6.64 8.28 -5.70
CA SER A 72 7.99 8.24 -5.11
C SER A 72 9.00 8.84 -6.10
N PRO A 73 9.93 9.69 -5.64
CA PRO A 73 10.95 10.28 -6.51
C PRO A 73 12.10 9.30 -6.84
N LEU A 74 12.25 8.21 -6.09
CA LEU A 74 13.37 7.29 -6.23
C LEU A 74 12.92 5.96 -6.83
N VAL A 75 13.41 5.66 -8.04
CA VAL A 75 13.11 4.40 -8.76
C VAL A 75 13.50 3.17 -7.94
N ALA A 76 14.70 3.14 -7.37
CA ALA A 76 15.14 2.02 -6.51
C ALA A 76 14.19 1.79 -5.33
N LEU A 77 13.69 2.87 -4.70
CA LEU A 77 12.73 2.76 -3.60
C LEU A 77 11.38 2.22 -4.08
N MET A 78 10.94 2.57 -5.29
CA MET A 78 9.72 2.02 -5.88
C MET A 78 9.85 0.51 -6.08
N GLU A 79 10.97 0.07 -6.63
CA GLU A 79 11.24 -1.35 -6.90
C GLU A 79 11.32 -2.16 -5.60
N ASP A 80 12.04 -1.66 -4.60
CA ASP A 80 12.14 -2.30 -3.28
C ASP A 80 10.78 -2.45 -2.62
N GLN A 81 9.94 -1.40 -2.65
CA GLN A 81 8.60 -1.45 -2.06
C GLN A 81 7.67 -2.39 -2.81
N VAL A 82 7.69 -2.38 -4.15
CA VAL A 82 6.87 -3.30 -4.96
C VAL A 82 7.30 -4.74 -4.75
N ALA A 83 8.61 -5.01 -4.68
CA ALA A 83 9.13 -6.36 -4.41
C ALA A 83 8.69 -6.85 -3.03
N ALA A 84 8.83 -6.03 -1.99
CA ALA A 84 8.39 -6.37 -0.64
C ALA A 84 6.88 -6.65 -0.55
N LEU A 85 6.05 -5.84 -1.22
CA LEU A 85 4.61 -6.03 -1.27
C LEU A 85 4.24 -7.33 -2.01
N LYS A 86 4.87 -7.61 -3.16
CA LYS A 86 4.65 -8.86 -3.90
C LYS A 86 5.04 -10.09 -3.08
N LEU A 87 6.15 -10.02 -2.35
CA LEU A 87 6.57 -11.10 -1.43
C LEU A 87 5.54 -11.32 -0.30
N ALA A 88 4.88 -10.26 0.16
CA ALA A 88 3.79 -10.34 1.13
C ALA A 88 2.43 -10.74 0.51
N GLY A 89 2.40 -11.12 -0.77
CA GLY A 89 1.17 -11.51 -1.48
C GLY A 89 0.26 -10.34 -1.86
N VAL A 90 0.75 -9.10 -1.79
CA VAL A 90 0.01 -7.89 -2.16
C VAL A 90 0.18 -7.59 -3.65
N ALA A 91 -0.93 -7.32 -4.33
CA ALA A 91 -0.91 -6.81 -5.69
C ALA A 91 -0.34 -5.39 -5.72
N ALA A 92 0.87 -5.24 -6.27
CA ALA A 92 1.55 -3.96 -6.42
C ALA A 92 2.34 -3.94 -7.74
N ASP A 93 2.48 -2.78 -8.36
CA ASP A 93 3.33 -2.58 -9.53
C ASP A 93 3.92 -1.16 -9.52
N ALA A 94 4.92 -0.93 -10.36
CA ALA A 94 5.59 0.37 -10.50
C ALA A 94 5.53 0.86 -11.95
N ILE A 95 5.30 2.15 -12.15
CA ILE A 95 5.42 2.81 -13.46
C ILE A 95 6.53 3.85 -13.35
N ASN A 96 7.58 3.71 -14.16
CA ASN A 96 8.69 4.67 -14.19
C ASN A 96 9.43 4.63 -15.55
N SER A 97 10.31 5.60 -15.78
CA SER A 97 11.02 5.79 -17.05
C SER A 97 12.13 4.78 -17.32
N SER A 98 12.57 4.01 -16.32
CA SER A 98 13.61 2.98 -16.50
C SER A 98 13.06 1.66 -17.04
N ARG A 99 11.74 1.46 -16.99
CA ARG A 99 11.06 0.25 -17.48
C ARG A 99 10.71 0.37 -18.97
N PRO A 100 10.73 -0.73 -19.73
CA PRO A 100 10.19 -0.76 -21.08
C PRO A 100 8.75 -0.25 -21.13
N ARG A 101 8.40 0.49 -22.20
CA ARG A 101 7.06 1.08 -22.36
C ARG A 101 5.95 0.03 -22.27
N GLU A 102 6.17 -1.14 -22.81
CA GLU A 102 5.20 -2.25 -22.83
C GLU A 102 4.87 -2.75 -21.41
N GLU A 103 5.87 -2.82 -20.52
CA GLU A 103 5.66 -3.16 -19.13
C GLU A 103 4.83 -2.11 -18.40
N ASN A 104 5.15 -0.82 -18.61
CA ASN A 104 4.39 0.28 -18.03
C ASN A 104 2.92 0.26 -18.48
N VAL A 105 2.65 0.00 -19.77
CA VAL A 105 1.28 -0.14 -20.29
C VAL A 105 0.58 -1.36 -19.68
N THR A 106 1.29 -2.47 -19.50
CA THR A 106 0.75 -3.69 -18.90
C THR A 106 0.45 -3.52 -17.41
N ALA A 107 1.27 -2.76 -16.68
CA ALA A 107 1.02 -2.38 -15.29
C ALA A 107 -0.23 -1.48 -15.19
N TRP A 108 -0.30 -0.44 -16.03
CA TRP A 108 -1.44 0.48 -16.06
C TRP A 108 -2.78 -0.21 -16.36
N ARG A 109 -2.80 -1.19 -17.27
CA ARG A 109 -4.04 -1.91 -17.67
C ARG A 109 -4.52 -2.94 -16.64
N ARG A 110 -3.70 -3.29 -15.64
CA ARG A 110 -4.07 -4.22 -14.57
C ARG A 110 -4.73 -3.52 -13.37
N ALA A 111 -4.58 -2.20 -13.30
CA ALA A 111 -5.18 -1.34 -12.28
C ALA A 111 -6.64 -1.00 -12.64
#